data_AF-A0A0Q8FN57-F1
#
_entry.id   AF-A0A0Q8FN57-F1
#
_cell.length_a   1.000
_cell.length_b   1.000
_cell.length_c   1.000
_cell.angle_alpha   90.00
_cell.angle_beta   90.00
_cell.angle_gamma   90.00
#
_symmetry.space_group_name_H-M   'P 1'
#
loop_
_entity.id
_entity.type
_entity.pdbx_description
1 polymer ?
#
loop_
_entity_poly.entity_id
_entity_poly.type
_entity_poly.pdbx_seq_one_letter_code
_entity_poly.pdbx_strand_id
1 'polypeptide(L)'
;MTAHPFNPQLRAARFLPRTVITARTLPALRVLTKLAAIARRPDAQVVSVDANVSVHVFRPASTRPRSPALLWIHGGGMVLGDAAQDSGFCRGVADQLNIVVVSVEYRLAPEHPFPAPLEDCYTALQWLARQPDIDPARIAIGGASAGGGLAAALALLTKERGGIRPVLQLLSYPMLDDRTTTRTDIDPRSLRLWSPASNRFGWRAYLGPAVADGDGPPLAAPARYADLSGLPPAWIGVGTNDLFHDEDVAYARRLQQAGVATTLHVVPGAYHNFDSIEAKAAISRAFTKAQTTALDEALNGG
;
A
#
# COMPACT_ATOMS: atom_id res chain seq x y z
N MET A 1 2.67 -6.95 30.34
CA MET A 1 1.91 -6.99 29.08
C MET A 1 2.38 -8.21 28.31
N THR A 2 1.52 -9.20 28.11
CA THR A 2 1.85 -10.45 27.41
C THR A 2 2.07 -10.16 25.94
N ALA A 3 3.28 -10.40 25.43
CA ALA A 3 3.55 -10.34 24.00
C ALA A 3 2.54 -11.26 23.28
N HIS A 4 1.77 -10.72 22.33
CA HIS A 4 0.90 -11.53 21.51
C HIS A 4 1.77 -12.52 20.71
N PRO A 5 1.60 -13.84 20.90
CA PRO A 5 2.40 -14.80 20.16
C PRO A 5 2.11 -14.66 18.66
N PHE A 6 3.15 -14.83 17.84
CA PHE A 6 2.96 -14.89 16.39
C PHE A 6 2.03 -16.05 16.03
N ASN A 7 1.28 -15.88 14.95
CA ASN A 7 0.40 -16.93 14.47
C ASN A 7 1.22 -18.20 14.17
N PRO A 8 0.82 -19.40 14.62
CA PRO A 8 1.59 -20.63 14.42
C PRO A 8 1.75 -21.03 12.94
N GLN A 9 0.92 -20.49 12.04
CA GLN A 9 1.07 -20.70 10.60
C GLN A 9 2.19 -19.85 9.99
N LEU A 10 2.65 -18.81 10.70
CA LEU A 10 3.70 -17.89 10.27
C LEU A 10 5.04 -18.27 10.89
N ARG A 11 5.64 -19.32 10.35
CA ARG A 11 6.82 -19.97 10.93
C ARG A 11 8.08 -19.14 10.74
N ALA A 12 8.13 -18.33 9.69
CA ALA A 12 9.29 -17.48 9.40
C ALA A 12 9.49 -16.40 10.47
N ALA A 13 8.43 -16.01 11.20
CA ALA A 13 8.51 -15.03 12.29
C ALA A 13 9.61 -15.33 13.34
N ARG A 14 10.01 -16.59 13.51
CA ARG A 14 11.11 -16.98 14.42
C ARG A 14 12.49 -16.52 13.96
N PHE A 15 12.69 -16.31 12.66
CA PHE A 15 13.98 -16.05 12.05
C PHE A 15 14.09 -14.66 11.41
N LEU A 16 12.95 -14.02 11.14
CA LEU A 16 12.93 -12.71 10.50
C LEU A 16 13.49 -11.61 11.42
N PRO A 17 14.22 -10.63 10.86
CA PRO A 17 14.67 -9.48 11.60
C PRO A 17 13.49 -8.56 11.94
N ARG A 18 13.67 -7.71 12.95
CA ARG A 18 12.72 -6.64 13.30
C ARG A 18 12.88 -5.41 12.42
N THR A 19 14.13 -5.01 12.23
CA THR A 19 14.53 -3.80 11.51
C THR A 19 15.24 -4.19 10.23
N VAL A 20 14.73 -3.72 9.09
CA VAL A 20 15.34 -3.96 7.78
C VAL A 20 15.96 -2.66 7.24
N ILE A 21 15.24 -1.55 7.35
CA ILE A 21 15.63 -0.28 6.74
C ILE A 21 16.22 0.68 7.78
N THR A 22 17.41 1.22 7.46
CA THR A 22 18.12 2.30 8.15
C THR A 22 18.89 3.14 7.12
N ALA A 23 19.38 4.32 7.48
CA ALA A 23 20.23 5.15 6.61
C ALA A 23 21.46 4.39 6.07
N ARG A 24 22.05 3.49 6.86
CA ARG A 24 23.23 2.72 6.48
C ARG A 24 22.92 1.56 5.54
N THR A 25 21.76 0.93 5.70
CA THR A 25 21.36 -0.24 4.90
C THR A 25 20.67 0.13 3.59
N LEU A 26 20.08 1.33 3.51
CA LEU A 26 19.25 1.74 2.37
C LEU A 26 19.96 1.67 1.01
N PRO A 27 21.20 2.18 0.81
CA PRO A 27 21.83 2.13 -0.52
C PRO A 27 22.01 0.71 -1.04
N ALA A 28 22.47 -0.20 -0.17
CA ALA A 28 22.66 -1.61 -0.51
C ALA A 28 21.31 -2.30 -0.80
N LEU A 29 20.28 -2.03 0.01
CA LEU A 29 18.94 -2.57 -0.21
C LEU A 29 18.35 -2.11 -1.54
N ARG A 30 18.50 -0.84 -1.91
CA ARG A 30 18.03 -0.33 -3.21
C ARG A 30 18.71 -1.01 -4.40
N VAL A 31 20.02 -1.27 -4.31
CA VAL A 31 20.73 -2.03 -5.35
C VAL A 31 20.17 -3.46 -5.45
N LEU A 32 19.99 -4.14 -4.31
CA LEU A 32 19.44 -5.49 -4.28
C LEU A 32 18.00 -5.54 -4.82
N THR A 33 17.16 -4.57 -4.48
CA THR A 33 15.80 -4.43 -4.98
C THR A 33 15.78 -4.29 -6.51
N LYS A 34 16.61 -3.40 -7.07
CA LYS A 34 16.75 -3.25 -8.54
C LYS A 34 17.21 -4.55 -9.22
N LEU A 35 18.21 -5.23 -8.65
CA LEU A 35 18.68 -6.52 -9.20
C LEU A 35 17.58 -7.59 -9.15
N ALA A 36 16.82 -7.64 -8.05
CA ALA A 36 15.70 -8.56 -7.90
C ALA A 36 14.55 -8.25 -8.88
N ALA A 37 14.27 -6.99 -9.19
CA ALA A 37 13.31 -6.60 -10.22
C ALA A 37 13.73 -7.10 -11.61
N ILE A 38 15.00 -6.90 -11.99
CA ILE A 38 15.55 -7.40 -13.26
C ILE A 38 15.46 -8.93 -13.34
N ALA A 39 15.79 -9.63 -12.25
CA ALA A 39 15.73 -11.08 -12.19
C ALA A 39 14.29 -11.62 -12.26
N ARG A 40 13.31 -10.90 -11.69
CA ARG A 40 11.89 -11.30 -11.68
C ARG A 40 11.27 -11.34 -13.06
N ARG A 41 11.75 -10.51 -14.01
CA ARG A 41 11.19 -10.37 -15.38
C ARG A 41 9.65 -10.42 -15.37
N PRO A 42 8.99 -9.48 -14.69
CA PRO A 42 7.55 -9.52 -14.58
C PRO A 42 6.94 -9.55 -15.98
N ASP A 43 5.96 -10.42 -16.20
CA ASP A 43 5.17 -10.47 -17.44
C ASP A 43 4.20 -9.29 -17.47
N ALA A 44 4.79 -8.09 -17.53
CA ALA A 44 4.13 -6.80 -17.48
C ALA A 44 4.69 -5.92 -18.60
N GLN A 45 3.81 -5.14 -19.22
CA GLN A 45 4.22 -4.10 -20.13
C GLN A 45 4.69 -2.89 -19.33
N VAL A 46 5.95 -2.50 -19.45
CA VAL A 46 6.46 -1.26 -18.87
C VAL A 46 6.12 -0.09 -19.78
N VAL A 47 5.44 0.92 -19.26
CA VAL A 47 5.02 2.12 -20.01
C VAL A 47 5.52 3.37 -19.31
N SER A 48 6.17 4.27 -20.07
CA SER A 48 6.48 5.62 -19.59
C SER A 48 5.21 6.47 -19.66
N VAL A 49 4.73 6.94 -18.52
CA VAL A 49 3.56 7.83 -18.44
C VAL A 49 3.97 9.26 -18.76
N ASP A 50 5.08 9.70 -18.17
CA ASP A 50 5.76 10.96 -18.48
C ASP A 50 7.28 10.84 -18.24
N ALA A 51 7.96 11.97 -18.03
CA ALA A 51 9.41 12.01 -17.77
C ALA A 51 9.83 11.46 -16.40
N ASN A 52 8.92 11.37 -15.44
CA ASN A 52 9.20 10.98 -14.06
C ASN A 52 8.47 9.69 -13.64
N VAL A 53 7.34 9.38 -14.28
CA VAL A 53 6.45 8.28 -13.90
C VAL A 53 6.47 7.21 -14.96
N SER A 54 6.71 5.97 -14.53
CA SER A 54 6.49 4.78 -15.34
C SER A 54 5.57 3.81 -14.60
N VAL A 55 4.97 2.90 -15.34
CA VAL A 55 4.04 1.90 -14.79
C VAL A 55 4.28 0.53 -15.38
N HIS A 56 4.02 -0.50 -14.59
CA HIS A 56 3.97 -1.89 -15.02
C HIS A 56 2.50 -2.27 -15.22
N VAL A 57 2.12 -2.58 -16.46
CA VAL A 57 0.73 -2.90 -16.83
C VAL A 57 0.57 -4.41 -16.98
N PHE A 58 -0.34 -4.97 -16.20
CA PHE A 58 -0.74 -6.37 -16.23
C PHE A 58 -2.13 -6.45 -16.86
N ARG A 59 -2.21 -6.95 -18.08
CA ARG A 59 -3.48 -7.20 -18.77
C ARG A 59 -3.82 -8.69 -18.70
N PRO A 60 -5.09 -9.06 -18.43
CA PRO A 60 -5.52 -10.44 -18.56
C PRO A 60 -5.51 -10.88 -20.02
N ALA A 61 -5.49 -12.19 -20.25
CA ALA A 61 -5.49 -12.75 -21.60
C ALA A 61 -6.71 -12.32 -22.44
N SER A 62 -7.85 -12.06 -21.80
CA SER A 62 -9.10 -11.61 -22.44
C SER A 62 -9.55 -10.26 -21.90
N THR A 63 -8.94 -9.18 -22.39
CA THR A 63 -9.36 -7.82 -22.08
C THR A 63 -10.78 -7.55 -22.60
N ARG A 64 -11.63 -7.01 -21.73
CA ARG A 64 -13.00 -6.62 -22.07
C ARG A 64 -13.00 -5.16 -22.54
N PRO A 65 -13.86 -4.75 -23.50
CA PRO A 65 -14.10 -3.34 -23.75
C PRO A 65 -14.50 -2.64 -22.44
N ARG A 66 -13.92 -1.47 -22.14
CA ARG A 66 -14.15 -0.75 -20.88
C ARG A 66 -13.85 -1.61 -19.64
N SER A 67 -12.67 -2.20 -19.58
CA SER A 67 -12.23 -3.04 -18.45
C SER A 67 -12.17 -2.22 -17.14
N PRO A 68 -12.57 -2.81 -16.00
CA PRO A 68 -12.21 -2.26 -14.70
C PRO A 68 -10.71 -2.26 -14.51
N ALA A 69 -10.22 -1.40 -13.61
CA ALA A 69 -8.81 -1.35 -13.30
C ALA A 69 -8.49 -1.19 -11.82
N LEU A 70 -7.28 -1.63 -11.44
CA LEU A 70 -6.65 -1.34 -10.17
C LEU A 70 -5.35 -0.57 -10.42
N LEU A 71 -5.18 0.58 -9.79
CA LEU A 71 -3.85 1.18 -9.58
C LEU A 71 -3.26 0.61 -8.29
N TRP A 72 -2.15 -0.12 -8.39
CA TRP A 72 -1.41 -0.68 -7.27
C TRP A 72 -0.17 0.15 -6.95
N ILE A 73 0.04 0.42 -5.66
CA ILE A 73 1.15 1.24 -5.16
C ILE A 73 1.99 0.38 -4.21
N HIS A 74 3.26 0.18 -4.56
CA HIS A 74 4.15 -0.68 -3.79
C HIS A 74 4.55 -0.06 -2.44
N GLY A 75 4.85 -0.93 -1.47
CA GLY A 75 5.36 -0.54 -0.16
C GLY A 75 6.84 -0.15 -0.14
N GLY A 76 7.44 -0.10 1.06
CA GLY A 76 8.87 0.18 1.25
C GLY A 76 9.18 1.53 1.92
N GLY A 77 8.27 2.05 2.73
CA GLY A 77 8.49 3.25 3.55
C GLY A 77 8.65 4.54 2.76
N MET A 78 8.18 4.59 1.50
CA MET A 78 8.46 5.63 0.49
C MET A 78 9.95 5.84 0.17
N VAL A 79 10.83 4.96 0.64
CA VAL A 79 12.29 5.05 0.47
C VAL A 79 12.88 3.88 -0.30
N LEU A 80 12.15 2.78 -0.40
CA LEU A 80 12.53 1.52 -1.02
C LEU A 80 11.34 0.96 -1.82
N GLY A 81 11.61 0.01 -2.70
CA GLY A 81 10.62 -0.69 -3.51
C GLY A 81 10.74 -0.30 -4.98
N ASP A 82 9.94 -0.96 -5.79
CA ASP A 82 9.78 -0.70 -7.22
C ASP A 82 8.42 -1.24 -7.67
N ALA A 83 7.95 -0.83 -8.86
CA ALA A 83 6.68 -1.27 -9.43
C ALA A 83 6.62 -2.78 -9.70
N ALA A 84 7.78 -3.45 -9.82
CA ALA A 84 7.87 -4.89 -10.03
C ALA A 84 7.73 -5.70 -8.73
N GLN A 85 7.79 -5.05 -7.56
CA GLN A 85 7.90 -5.73 -6.27
C GLN A 85 6.76 -6.73 -6.04
N ASP A 86 5.53 -6.32 -6.38
CA ASP A 86 4.31 -7.06 -6.11
C ASP A 86 3.72 -7.67 -7.40
N SER A 87 4.56 -7.92 -8.42
CA SER A 87 4.13 -8.40 -9.74
C SER A 87 3.34 -9.70 -9.68
N GLY A 88 3.67 -10.60 -8.75
CA GLY A 88 2.93 -11.85 -8.56
C GLY A 88 1.49 -11.61 -8.09
N PHE A 89 1.29 -10.68 -7.16
CA PHE A 89 -0.03 -10.25 -6.72
C PHE A 89 -0.76 -9.55 -7.87
N CYS A 90 -0.13 -8.57 -8.53
CA CYS A 90 -0.75 -7.81 -9.62
C CYS A 90 -1.19 -8.72 -10.78
N ARG A 91 -0.34 -9.66 -11.18
CA ARG A 91 -0.66 -10.67 -12.19
C ARG A 91 -1.83 -11.55 -11.74
N GLY A 92 -1.75 -12.09 -10.52
CA GLY A 92 -2.79 -12.95 -9.96
C GLY A 92 -4.16 -12.27 -9.92
N VAL A 93 -4.21 -11.00 -9.47
CA VAL A 93 -5.43 -10.18 -9.46
C VAL A 93 -5.95 -9.95 -10.87
N ALA A 94 -5.08 -9.53 -11.79
CA ALA A 94 -5.47 -9.26 -13.18
C ALA A 94 -6.08 -10.49 -13.84
N ASP A 95 -5.50 -11.69 -13.63
CA ASP A 95 -6.03 -12.94 -14.19
C ASP A 95 -7.32 -13.39 -13.50
N GLN A 96 -7.33 -13.43 -12.17
CA GLN A 96 -8.43 -13.97 -11.39
C GLN A 96 -9.71 -13.15 -11.56
N LEU A 97 -9.59 -11.82 -11.58
CA LEU A 97 -10.75 -10.92 -11.65
C LEU A 97 -11.05 -10.44 -13.08
N ASN A 98 -10.18 -10.82 -14.03
CA ASN A 98 -10.21 -10.36 -15.41
C ASN A 98 -10.33 -8.81 -15.52
N ILE A 99 -9.41 -8.12 -14.85
CA ILE A 99 -9.28 -6.65 -14.79
C ILE A 99 -7.87 -6.23 -15.18
N VAL A 100 -7.67 -4.96 -15.57
CA VAL A 100 -6.32 -4.41 -15.77
C VAL A 100 -5.72 -3.98 -14.44
N VAL A 101 -4.49 -4.38 -14.15
CA VAL A 101 -3.75 -3.89 -12.97
C VAL A 101 -2.55 -3.07 -13.45
N VAL A 102 -2.39 -1.87 -12.88
CA VAL A 102 -1.29 -0.96 -13.17
C VAL A 102 -0.53 -0.72 -11.88
N SER A 103 0.71 -1.20 -11.81
CA SER A 103 1.62 -0.94 -10.68
C SER A 103 2.48 0.28 -11.00
N VAL A 104 2.45 1.30 -10.15
CA VAL A 104 3.17 2.57 -10.39
C VAL A 104 4.60 2.54 -9.84
N GLU A 105 5.55 3.00 -10.65
CA GLU A 105 6.92 3.34 -10.22
C GLU A 105 6.94 4.81 -9.85
N TYR A 106 6.85 5.09 -8.55
CA TYR A 106 6.86 6.45 -8.01
C TYR A 106 8.26 6.82 -7.51
N ARG A 107 8.61 8.10 -7.58
CA ARG A 107 9.90 8.59 -7.07
C ARG A 107 10.00 8.40 -5.57
N LEU A 108 11.19 8.02 -5.09
CA LEU A 108 11.43 7.70 -3.68
C LEU A 108 12.06 8.88 -2.92
N ALA A 109 11.70 8.99 -1.65
CA ALA A 109 12.38 9.83 -0.69
C ALA A 109 13.69 9.19 -0.22
N PRO A 110 14.69 9.95 0.26
CA PRO A 110 14.68 11.40 0.48
C PRO A 110 14.98 12.24 -0.78
N GLU A 111 15.33 11.63 -1.92
CA GLU A 111 15.62 12.35 -3.16
C GLU A 111 14.41 13.14 -3.66
N HIS A 112 13.22 12.57 -3.48
CA HIS A 112 11.95 13.16 -3.83
C HIS A 112 10.99 13.04 -2.64
N PRO A 113 11.04 13.98 -1.67
CA PRO A 113 10.16 13.98 -0.50
C PRO A 113 8.72 14.36 -0.88
N PHE A 114 7.82 14.40 0.11
CA PHE A 114 6.46 14.90 -0.08
C PHE A 114 6.45 16.27 -0.79
N PRO A 115 5.58 16.49 -1.79
CA PRO A 115 4.48 15.62 -2.24
C PRO A 115 4.85 14.69 -3.42
N ALA A 116 6.12 14.62 -3.85
CA ALA A 116 6.49 13.99 -5.13
C ALA A 116 6.00 12.53 -5.31
N PRO A 117 6.15 11.61 -4.33
CA PRO A 117 5.63 10.25 -4.46
C PRO A 117 4.10 10.19 -4.67
N LEU A 118 3.36 11.09 -4.00
CA LEU A 118 1.90 11.16 -4.09
C LEU A 118 1.45 11.74 -5.45
N GLU A 119 2.14 12.78 -5.92
CA GLU A 119 1.88 13.35 -7.25
C GLU A 119 2.14 12.34 -8.37
N ASP A 120 3.19 11.53 -8.25
CA ASP A 120 3.48 10.47 -9.22
C ASP A 120 2.35 9.42 -9.28
N CYS A 121 1.81 9.04 -8.11
CA CYS A 121 0.64 8.15 -8.04
C CYS A 121 -0.61 8.80 -8.66
N TYR A 122 -0.82 10.11 -8.45
CA TYR A 122 -1.92 10.85 -9.08
C TYR A 122 -1.76 10.93 -10.61
N THR A 123 -0.56 11.20 -11.10
CA THR A 123 -0.23 11.18 -12.53
C THR A 123 -0.51 9.82 -13.16
N ALA A 124 -0.10 8.73 -12.49
CA ALA A 124 -0.40 7.37 -12.95
C ALA A 124 -1.91 7.07 -12.97
N LEU A 125 -2.67 7.52 -11.94
CA LEU A 125 -4.13 7.39 -11.91
C LEU A 125 -4.80 8.14 -13.06
N GLN A 126 -4.35 9.37 -13.34
CA GLN A 126 -4.86 10.17 -14.45
C GLN A 126 -4.57 9.54 -15.80
N TRP A 127 -3.37 8.99 -15.98
CA TRP A 127 -3.01 8.25 -17.18
C TRP A 127 -3.87 7.00 -17.35
N LEU A 128 -4.07 6.23 -16.27
CA LEU A 128 -4.91 5.03 -16.27
C LEU A 128 -6.34 5.33 -16.68
N ALA A 129 -6.94 6.39 -16.11
CA ALA A 129 -8.31 6.78 -16.40
C ALA A 129 -8.54 7.29 -17.83
N ARG A 130 -7.46 7.61 -18.57
CA ARG A 130 -7.53 8.04 -19.98
C ARG A 130 -7.26 6.90 -20.97
N GLN A 131 -6.94 5.70 -20.50
CA GLN A 131 -6.69 4.57 -21.40
C GLN A 131 -8.00 4.16 -22.10
N PRO A 132 -7.96 3.94 -23.43
CA PRO A 132 -9.17 3.71 -24.22
C PRO A 132 -9.88 2.39 -23.88
N ASP A 133 -9.16 1.42 -23.33
CA ASP A 133 -9.66 0.13 -22.89
C ASP A 133 -10.20 0.12 -21.46
N ILE A 134 -10.07 1.22 -20.70
CA ILE A 134 -10.42 1.29 -19.27
C ILE A 134 -11.72 2.05 -19.05
N ASP A 135 -12.53 1.57 -18.11
CA ASP A 135 -13.70 2.29 -17.61
C ASP A 135 -13.32 3.22 -16.45
N PRO A 136 -13.30 4.55 -16.63
CA PRO A 136 -12.89 5.47 -15.57
C PRO A 136 -13.83 5.47 -14.36
N ALA A 137 -15.05 4.96 -14.51
CA ALA A 137 -16.01 4.80 -13.42
C ALA A 137 -15.77 3.53 -12.58
N ARG A 138 -14.85 2.65 -12.98
CA ARG A 138 -14.54 1.38 -12.31
C ARG A 138 -13.03 1.23 -12.11
N ILE A 139 -12.45 2.21 -11.43
CA ILE A 139 -11.04 2.20 -11.04
C ILE A 139 -10.96 2.08 -9.52
N ALA A 140 -10.30 1.04 -9.02
CA ALA A 140 -9.87 0.95 -7.63
C ALA A 140 -8.44 1.46 -7.49
N ILE A 141 -8.09 1.92 -6.28
CA ILE A 141 -6.71 2.19 -5.89
C ILE A 141 -6.34 1.29 -4.72
N GLY A 142 -5.09 0.88 -4.62
CA GLY A 142 -4.65 0.03 -3.53
C GLY A 142 -3.15 0.02 -3.37
N GLY A 143 -2.71 -0.51 -2.23
CA GLY A 143 -1.29 -0.67 -1.97
C GLY A 143 -1.02 -1.36 -0.65
N ALA A 144 0.26 -1.64 -0.43
CA ALA A 144 0.75 -2.29 0.77
C ALA A 144 1.70 -1.37 1.56
N SER A 145 1.62 -1.38 2.89
CA SER A 145 2.53 -0.60 3.75
C SER A 145 2.50 0.89 3.38
N ALA A 146 3.65 1.50 3.11
CA ALA A 146 3.74 2.87 2.61
C ALA A 146 2.94 3.13 1.32
N GLY A 147 2.81 2.14 0.44
CA GLY A 147 1.95 2.25 -0.75
C GLY A 147 0.47 2.27 -0.40
N GLY A 148 0.05 1.57 0.65
CA GLY A 148 -1.30 1.69 1.21
C GLY A 148 -1.53 3.08 1.81
N GLY A 149 -0.52 3.65 2.46
CA GLY A 149 -0.53 5.05 2.92
C GLY A 149 -0.72 6.04 1.77
N LEU A 150 0.06 5.88 0.68
CA LEU A 150 -0.08 6.68 -0.54
C LEU A 150 -1.44 6.47 -1.22
N ALA A 151 -2.01 5.26 -1.21
CA ALA A 151 -3.35 5.00 -1.74
C ALA A 151 -4.44 5.75 -0.94
N ALA A 152 -4.35 5.74 0.40
CA ALA A 152 -5.25 6.53 1.24
C ALA A 152 -5.09 8.05 1.02
N ALA A 153 -3.84 8.53 0.89
CA ALA A 153 -3.56 9.92 0.54
C ALA A 153 -4.08 10.29 -0.86
N LEU A 154 -4.01 9.37 -1.82
CA LEU A 154 -4.52 9.56 -3.18
C LEU A 154 -6.06 9.64 -3.20
N ALA A 155 -6.75 8.88 -2.35
CA ALA A 155 -8.20 9.01 -2.17
C ALA A 155 -8.58 10.42 -1.67
N LEU A 156 -7.81 10.97 -0.73
CA LEU A 156 -7.99 12.35 -0.24
C LEU A 156 -7.68 13.37 -1.34
N LEU A 157 -6.56 13.22 -2.04
CA LEU A 157 -6.14 14.15 -3.09
C LEU A 157 -7.14 14.20 -4.26
N THR A 158 -7.68 13.05 -4.65
CA THR A 158 -8.71 12.96 -5.70
C THR A 158 -10.03 13.59 -5.26
N LYS A 159 -10.40 13.47 -3.97
CA LYS A 159 -11.53 14.22 -3.39
C LYS A 159 -11.30 15.74 -3.47
N GLU A 160 -10.11 16.22 -3.11
CA GLU A 160 -9.77 17.66 -3.14
C GLU A 160 -9.76 18.24 -4.57
N ARG A 161 -9.17 17.51 -5.52
CA ARG A 161 -9.00 17.98 -6.91
C ARG A 161 -10.23 17.74 -7.79
N GLY A 162 -11.08 16.77 -7.43
CA GLY A 162 -12.16 16.30 -8.29
C GLY A 162 -11.67 15.53 -9.53
N GLY A 163 -12.61 15.07 -10.35
CA GLY A 163 -12.33 14.35 -11.59
C GLY A 163 -12.46 12.83 -11.45
N ILE A 164 -11.43 12.15 -10.95
CA ILE A 164 -11.41 10.68 -10.83
C ILE A 164 -11.90 10.29 -9.44
N ARG A 165 -12.91 9.43 -9.36
CA ARG A 165 -13.42 8.89 -8.10
C ARG A 165 -13.15 7.40 -8.07
N PRO A 166 -12.14 6.93 -7.31
CA PRO A 166 -11.95 5.50 -7.15
C PRO A 166 -13.21 4.84 -6.58
N VAL A 167 -13.47 3.58 -6.92
CA VAL A 167 -14.60 2.81 -6.38
C VAL A 167 -14.26 2.06 -5.10
N LEU A 168 -12.96 1.90 -4.82
CA LEU A 168 -12.44 1.22 -3.64
C LEU A 168 -11.03 1.74 -3.33
N GLN A 169 -10.71 1.85 -2.04
CA GLN A 169 -9.34 1.90 -1.52
C GLN A 169 -9.00 0.55 -0.86
N LEU A 170 -8.11 -0.23 -1.47
CA LEU A 170 -7.65 -1.54 -1.00
C LEU A 170 -6.33 -1.40 -0.24
N LEU A 171 -6.41 -1.29 1.09
CA LEU A 171 -5.29 -0.89 1.94
C LEU A 171 -4.75 -2.07 2.77
N SER A 172 -3.52 -2.49 2.49
CA SER A 172 -2.87 -3.59 3.21
C SER A 172 -1.86 -3.03 4.18
N TYR A 173 -2.14 -3.18 5.48
CA TYR A 173 -1.37 -2.69 6.64
C TYR A 173 -0.76 -1.29 6.36
N PRO A 174 -1.60 -0.31 5.97
CA PRO A 174 -1.12 0.95 5.43
C PRO A 174 -0.34 1.78 6.47
N MET A 175 0.72 2.46 6.04
CA MET A 175 1.43 3.44 6.86
C MET A 175 0.69 4.77 6.81
N LEU A 176 -0.07 5.12 7.85
CA LEU A 176 -1.06 6.20 7.84
C LEU A 176 -0.77 7.34 8.82
N ASP A 177 -0.02 7.09 9.89
CA ASP A 177 0.20 8.05 10.97
C ASP A 177 1.68 8.27 11.27
N ASP A 178 2.14 9.51 11.05
CA ASP A 178 3.50 9.94 11.36
C ASP A 178 3.74 10.04 12.87
N ARG A 179 2.71 10.11 13.71
CA ARG A 179 2.87 10.12 15.18
C ARG A 179 3.30 8.76 15.73
N THR A 180 3.14 7.68 14.97
CA THR A 180 3.59 6.34 15.36
C THR A 180 5.11 6.25 15.53
N THR A 181 5.87 7.21 15.01
CA THR A 181 7.31 7.34 15.26
C THR A 181 7.67 7.58 16.74
N THR A 182 6.74 8.15 17.51
CA THR A 182 6.92 8.59 18.90
C THR A 182 6.30 7.64 19.93
N ARG A 183 5.53 6.63 19.49
CA ARG A 183 4.93 5.61 20.37
C ARG A 183 6.01 4.83 21.14
N THR A 184 5.81 4.65 22.45
CA THR A 184 6.72 3.89 23.34
C THR A 184 6.10 2.64 23.95
N ASP A 185 4.80 2.46 23.77
CA ASP A 185 3.98 1.39 24.34
C ASP A 185 3.93 0.12 23.47
N ILE A 186 4.50 0.16 22.27
CA ILE A 186 4.59 -0.99 21.35
C ILE A 186 5.79 -1.88 21.75
N ASP A 187 5.55 -3.14 22.12
CA ASP A 187 6.63 -4.10 22.41
C ASP A 187 7.37 -4.49 21.11
N PRO A 188 8.64 -4.12 20.91
CA PRO A 188 9.35 -4.44 19.68
C PRO A 188 9.53 -5.94 19.43
N ARG A 189 9.35 -6.80 20.45
CA ARG A 189 9.46 -8.26 20.32
C ARG A 189 8.33 -8.86 19.49
N SER A 190 7.16 -8.20 19.44
CA SER A 190 6.03 -8.64 18.62
C SER A 190 6.18 -8.25 17.15
N LEU A 191 7.14 -7.41 16.78
CA LEU A 191 7.26 -6.87 15.42
C LEU A 191 8.27 -7.66 14.56
N ARG A 192 8.02 -7.73 13.25
CA ARG A 192 8.96 -8.22 12.24
C ARG A 192 8.92 -7.33 11.01
N LEU A 193 10.07 -7.24 10.33
CA LEU A 193 10.31 -6.52 9.07
C LEU A 193 10.19 -5.00 9.13
N TRP A 194 9.19 -4.48 9.84
CA TRP A 194 9.01 -3.06 10.09
C TRP A 194 9.11 -2.76 11.58
N SER A 195 10.02 -1.86 11.94
CA SER A 195 10.30 -1.49 13.33
C SER A 195 10.07 0.00 13.55
N PRO A 196 9.93 0.47 14.80
CA PRO A 196 9.86 1.90 15.09
C PRO A 196 11.05 2.70 14.52
N ALA A 197 12.24 2.09 14.44
CA ALA A 197 13.41 2.71 13.84
C ALA A 197 13.29 2.86 12.32
N SER A 198 12.79 1.84 11.62
CA SER A 198 12.50 1.90 10.18
C SER A 198 11.38 2.91 9.89
N ASN A 199 10.35 2.94 10.73
CA ASN A 199 9.24 3.88 10.61
C ASN A 199 9.69 5.34 10.75
N ARG A 200 10.48 5.64 11.80
CA ARG A 200 11.13 6.96 11.98
C ARG A 200 11.96 7.37 10.78
N PHE A 201 12.74 6.43 10.24
CA PHE A 201 13.56 6.71 9.08
C PHE A 201 12.71 7.04 7.83
N GLY A 202 11.68 6.25 7.54
CA GLY A 202 10.77 6.47 6.42
C GLY A 202 10.05 7.81 6.50
N TRP A 203 9.38 8.08 7.64
CA TRP A 203 8.67 9.36 7.84
C TRP A 203 9.61 10.57 7.74
N ARG A 204 10.82 10.49 8.32
CA ARG A 204 11.81 11.59 8.23
C ARG A 204 12.35 11.80 6.83
N ALA A 205 12.54 10.74 6.05
CA ALA A 205 12.94 10.87 4.66
C ALA A 205 11.82 11.51 3.82
N TYR A 206 10.57 11.12 4.06
CA TYR A 206 9.41 11.60 3.31
C TYR A 206 9.00 13.03 3.66
N LEU A 207 8.98 13.40 4.93
CA LEU A 207 8.48 14.69 5.42
C LEU A 207 9.58 15.70 5.78
N GLY A 208 10.82 15.21 5.94
CA GLY A 208 11.89 15.98 6.57
C GLY A 208 11.86 15.88 8.09
N PRO A 209 13.02 15.98 8.77
CA PRO A 209 13.13 15.70 10.20
C PRO A 209 12.38 16.68 11.11
N ALA A 210 12.05 17.87 10.61
CA ALA A 210 11.40 18.92 11.41
C ALA A 210 9.91 18.68 11.66
N VAL A 211 9.24 17.90 10.80
CA VAL A 211 7.78 17.75 10.83
C VAL A 211 7.30 16.29 10.76
N ALA A 212 8.23 15.34 10.76
CA ALA A 212 7.94 13.91 10.61
C ALA A 212 7.33 13.22 11.85
N ASP A 213 7.05 13.97 12.92
CA ASP A 213 6.55 13.44 14.19
C ASP A 213 5.16 14.02 14.55
N GLY A 214 4.36 14.40 13.53
CA GLY A 214 2.95 14.83 13.68
C GLY A 214 2.62 16.24 13.15
N ASP A 215 3.64 17.02 12.79
CA ASP A 215 3.48 18.42 12.33
C ASP A 215 3.46 18.57 10.81
N GLY A 216 3.57 17.46 10.06
CA GLY A 216 3.57 17.47 8.60
C GLY A 216 2.19 17.78 8.01
N PRO A 217 2.09 18.03 6.69
CA PRO A 217 0.82 18.23 6.01
C PRO A 217 -0.14 17.03 6.22
N PRO A 218 -1.42 17.23 6.60
CA PRO A 218 -2.36 16.13 6.85
C PRO A 218 -2.55 15.17 5.67
N LEU A 219 -2.39 15.66 4.44
CA LEU A 219 -2.47 14.82 3.24
C LEU A 219 -1.34 13.77 3.16
N ALA A 220 -0.21 14.04 3.80
CA ALA A 220 0.93 13.12 3.83
C ALA A 220 0.77 12.00 4.88
N ALA A 221 -0.08 12.21 5.89
CA ALA A 221 -0.41 11.25 6.93
C ALA A 221 -1.94 11.13 7.07
N PRO A 222 -2.61 10.31 6.22
CA PRO A 222 -4.06 10.29 6.10
C PRO A 222 -4.82 10.06 7.41
N ALA A 223 -4.22 9.38 8.40
CA ALA A 223 -4.81 9.21 9.73
C ALA A 223 -4.99 10.52 10.52
N ARG A 224 -4.41 11.64 10.06
CA ARG A 224 -4.61 12.99 10.62
C ARG A 224 -5.59 13.84 9.83
N TYR A 225 -5.98 13.44 8.62
CA TYR A 225 -6.85 14.24 7.78
C TYR A 225 -8.25 14.37 8.42
N ALA A 226 -8.76 15.59 8.59
CA ALA A 226 -9.92 15.86 9.45
C ALA A 226 -11.24 15.30 8.89
N ASP A 227 -11.54 15.62 7.63
CA ASP A 227 -12.80 15.25 6.97
C ASP A 227 -12.61 14.07 5.99
N LEU A 228 -13.01 12.89 6.45
CA LEU A 228 -12.97 11.66 5.68
C LEU A 228 -14.29 11.36 4.92
N SER A 229 -15.30 12.24 5.03
CA SER A 229 -16.58 12.01 4.36
C SER A 229 -16.42 12.05 2.83
N GLY A 230 -17.24 11.26 2.13
CA GLY A 230 -17.22 11.20 0.66
C GLY A 230 -15.99 10.52 0.05
N LEU A 231 -15.12 9.91 0.87
CA LEU A 231 -14.06 9.03 0.37
C LEU A 231 -14.64 7.72 -0.19
N PRO A 232 -13.91 7.04 -1.10
CA PRO A 232 -14.33 5.75 -1.63
C PRO A 232 -14.44 4.71 -0.51
N PRO A 233 -15.31 3.70 -0.66
CA PRO A 233 -15.34 2.52 0.20
C PRO A 233 -13.93 1.97 0.43
N ALA A 234 -13.69 1.40 1.61
CA ALA A 234 -12.37 0.94 2.02
C ALA A 234 -12.38 -0.52 2.44
N TRP A 235 -11.36 -1.25 2.03
CA TRP A 235 -10.95 -2.49 2.67
C TRP A 235 -9.60 -2.26 3.31
N ILE A 236 -9.48 -2.55 4.61
CA ILE A 236 -8.26 -2.34 5.39
C ILE A 236 -7.90 -3.65 6.07
N GLY A 237 -6.73 -4.21 5.75
CA GLY A 237 -6.27 -5.46 6.33
C GLY A 237 -4.98 -5.30 7.11
N VAL A 238 -4.92 -5.74 8.36
CA VAL A 238 -3.71 -5.57 9.21
C VAL A 238 -3.53 -6.71 10.20
N GLY A 239 -2.29 -7.05 10.52
CA GLY A 239 -1.98 -8.03 11.56
C GLY A 239 -1.91 -7.43 12.96
N THR A 240 -2.27 -8.18 14.00
CA THR A 240 -2.16 -7.68 15.40
C THR A 240 -0.71 -7.51 15.88
N ASN A 241 0.24 -8.09 15.17
CA ASN A 241 1.69 -8.00 15.43
C ASN A 241 2.37 -7.08 14.40
N ASP A 242 1.63 -6.11 13.87
CA ASP A 242 2.12 -5.04 13.00
C ASP A 242 2.28 -3.73 13.78
N LEU A 243 3.26 -2.92 13.40
CA LEU A 243 3.45 -1.58 13.94
C LEU A 243 2.24 -0.68 13.66
N PHE A 244 1.59 -0.88 12.51
CA PHE A 244 0.49 -0.04 12.03
C PHE A 244 -0.89 -0.49 12.51
N HIS A 245 -0.98 -1.57 13.29
CA HIS A 245 -2.26 -2.12 13.74
C HIS A 245 -3.21 -1.07 14.34
N ASP A 246 -2.73 -0.29 15.30
CA ASP A 246 -3.60 0.64 16.01
C ASP A 246 -4.02 1.84 15.15
N GLU A 247 -3.12 2.34 14.30
CA GLU A 247 -3.44 3.45 13.37
C GLU A 247 -4.41 3.00 12.27
N ASP A 248 -4.28 1.77 11.78
CA ASP A 248 -5.19 1.18 10.79
C ASP A 248 -6.59 0.97 11.36
N VAL A 249 -6.67 0.41 12.57
CA VAL A 249 -7.93 0.23 13.29
C VAL A 249 -8.58 1.58 13.59
N ALA A 250 -7.79 2.58 13.99
CA ALA A 250 -8.29 3.93 14.25
C ALA A 250 -8.80 4.59 12.97
N TYR A 251 -8.06 4.50 11.86
CA TYR A 251 -8.47 5.07 10.58
C TYR A 251 -9.74 4.41 10.04
N ALA A 252 -9.84 3.07 10.13
CA ALA A 252 -11.06 2.34 9.74
C ALA A 252 -12.29 2.82 10.53
N ARG A 253 -12.15 3.00 11.85
CA ARG A 253 -13.24 3.54 12.69
C ARG A 253 -13.62 4.96 12.28
N ARG A 254 -12.65 5.81 11.98
CA ARG A 254 -12.91 7.20 11.54
C ARG A 254 -13.61 7.25 10.18
N LEU A 255 -13.25 6.37 9.24
CA LEU A 255 -13.96 6.24 7.96
C LEU A 255 -15.43 5.84 8.19
N GLN A 256 -15.68 4.84 9.04
CA GLN A 256 -17.05 4.40 9.39
C GLN A 256 -17.86 5.52 10.04
N GLN A 257 -17.26 6.27 10.98
CA GLN A 257 -17.89 7.43 11.62
C GLN A 257 -18.21 8.56 10.62
N ALA A 258 -17.41 8.70 9.56
CA ALA A 258 -17.65 9.63 8.47
C ALA A 258 -18.64 9.12 7.40
N GLY A 259 -19.26 7.95 7.62
CA GLY A 259 -20.24 7.35 6.71
C GLY A 259 -19.64 6.62 5.50
N VAL A 260 -18.33 6.34 5.52
CA VAL A 260 -17.66 5.60 4.44
C VAL A 260 -17.77 4.10 4.71
N ALA A 261 -18.32 3.35 3.75
CA ALA A 261 -18.40 1.89 3.82
C ALA A 261 -16.99 1.30 3.98
N THR A 262 -16.72 0.64 5.10
CA THR A 262 -15.35 0.21 5.45
C THR A 262 -15.36 -1.17 6.07
N THR A 263 -14.61 -2.07 5.45
CA THR A 263 -14.30 -3.41 5.94
C THR A 263 -12.93 -3.41 6.59
N LEU A 264 -12.86 -3.75 7.88
CA LEU A 264 -11.61 -3.95 8.60
C LEU A 264 -11.36 -5.45 8.80
N HIS A 265 -10.22 -5.94 8.32
CA HIS A 265 -9.80 -7.33 8.37
C HIS A 265 -8.56 -7.48 9.25
N VAL A 266 -8.76 -7.74 10.54
CA VAL A 266 -7.66 -7.93 11.50
C VAL A 266 -7.22 -9.39 11.52
N VAL A 267 -5.92 -9.64 11.39
CA VAL A 267 -5.32 -10.97 11.33
C VAL A 267 -4.54 -11.27 12.62
N PRO A 268 -5.06 -12.14 13.52
CA PRO A 268 -4.42 -12.41 14.80
C PRO A 268 -3.01 -13.02 14.66
N GLY A 269 -2.04 -12.38 15.31
CA GLY A 269 -0.64 -12.80 15.38
C GLY A 269 0.16 -12.60 14.08
N ALA A 270 -0.42 -11.97 13.06
CA ALA A 270 0.27 -11.66 11.82
C ALA A 270 1.15 -10.41 11.96
N TYR A 271 2.34 -10.47 11.38
CA TYR A 271 3.33 -9.39 11.36
C TYR A 271 3.31 -8.65 10.02
N HIS A 272 4.00 -7.52 9.94
CA HIS A 272 4.05 -6.71 8.73
C HIS A 272 4.48 -7.50 7.49
N ASN A 273 3.74 -7.41 6.38
CA ASN A 273 4.05 -8.08 5.12
C ASN A 273 4.10 -9.64 5.18
N PHE A 274 3.39 -10.25 6.13
CA PHE A 274 3.33 -11.70 6.32
C PHE A 274 2.83 -12.47 5.09
N ASP A 275 1.89 -11.88 4.36
CA ASP A 275 1.22 -12.44 3.20
C ASP A 275 2.16 -12.57 2.00
N SER A 276 3.08 -11.63 1.82
CA SER A 276 4.12 -11.74 0.79
C SER A 276 5.24 -12.71 1.18
N ILE A 277 5.67 -12.69 2.45
CA ILE A 277 6.79 -13.51 2.91
C ILE A 277 6.42 -14.98 3.06
N GLU A 278 5.22 -15.25 3.56
CA GLU A 278 4.69 -16.61 3.76
C GLU A 278 3.44 -16.83 2.89
N ALA A 279 3.50 -16.47 1.60
CA ALA A 279 2.36 -16.53 0.66
C ALA A 279 1.64 -17.90 0.58
N LYS A 280 2.33 -18.98 0.96
CA LYS A 280 1.78 -20.34 1.00
C LYS A 280 1.15 -20.72 2.34
N ALA A 281 1.23 -19.88 3.38
CA ALA A 281 0.52 -20.12 4.63
C ALA A 281 -1.00 -19.96 4.39
N ALA A 282 -1.84 -20.74 5.10
CA ALA A 282 -3.27 -20.65 4.89
C ALA A 282 -3.83 -19.29 5.31
N ILE A 283 -3.27 -18.68 6.37
CA ILE A 283 -3.61 -17.33 6.81
C ILE A 283 -3.27 -16.26 5.76
N SER A 284 -2.14 -16.38 5.07
CA SER A 284 -1.74 -15.48 3.97
C SER A 284 -2.69 -15.61 2.78
N ARG A 285 -3.00 -16.85 2.37
CA ARG A 285 -4.00 -17.08 1.30
C ARG A 285 -5.39 -16.55 1.66
N ALA A 286 -5.80 -16.68 2.92
CA ALA A 286 -7.08 -16.16 3.39
C ALA A 286 -7.11 -14.63 3.34
N PHE A 287 -6.01 -13.96 3.71
CA PHE A 287 -5.84 -12.52 3.58
C PHE A 287 -5.94 -12.06 2.11
N THR A 288 -5.18 -12.71 1.21
CA THR A 288 -5.23 -12.42 -0.23
C THR A 288 -6.60 -12.69 -0.84
N LYS A 289 -7.30 -13.74 -0.38
CA LYS A 289 -8.67 -14.01 -0.79
C LYS A 289 -9.61 -12.89 -0.34
N ALA A 290 -9.50 -12.40 0.90
CA ALA A 290 -10.32 -11.29 1.38
C ALA A 290 -10.08 -10.00 0.58
N GLN A 291 -8.83 -9.71 0.21
CA GLN A 291 -8.48 -8.58 -0.68
C GLN A 291 -9.17 -8.72 -2.04
N THR A 292 -9.00 -9.87 -2.69
CA THR A 292 -9.54 -10.11 -4.03
C THR A 292 -11.06 -10.15 -4.05
N THR A 293 -11.72 -10.67 -3.02
CA THR A 293 -13.18 -10.62 -2.88
C THR A 293 -13.68 -9.18 -2.79
N ALA A 294 -13.10 -8.34 -1.92
CA ALA A 294 -13.52 -6.94 -1.80
C ALA A 294 -13.31 -6.16 -3.12
N LEU A 295 -12.21 -6.45 -3.82
CA LEU A 295 -11.91 -5.83 -5.11
C LEU A 295 -12.89 -6.28 -6.21
N ASP A 296 -13.23 -7.57 -6.25
CA ASP A 296 -14.19 -8.13 -7.20
C ASP A 296 -15.59 -7.56 -7.00
N GLU A 297 -16.06 -7.51 -5.75
CA GLU A 297 -17.35 -6.90 -5.38
C GLU A 297 -17.43 -5.44 -5.83
N ALA A 298 -16.35 -4.66 -5.66
CA ALA A 298 -16.33 -3.24 -6.04
C ALA A 298 -16.24 -3.00 -7.56
N LEU A 299 -15.59 -3.89 -8.32
CA LEU A 299 -15.31 -3.68 -9.75
C LEU A 299 -16.23 -4.46 -10.70
N ASN A 300 -16.67 -5.65 -10.28
CA ASN A 300 -17.48 -6.58 -11.08
C ASN A 300 -18.85 -6.86 -10.47
N GLY A 301 -19.09 -6.54 -9.19
CA GLY A 301 -20.35 -6.83 -8.47
C GLY A 301 -21.53 -5.88 -8.75
N GLY A 302 -21.43 -5.07 -9.80
CA GLY A 302 -22.48 -4.14 -10.25
C GLY A 302 -23.49 -4.77 -11.20
#